data_AF-A0A840IA78-F1
#
_entry.id   AF-A0A840IA78-F1
#
_cell.length_a   1.000
_cell.length_b   1.000
_cell.length_c   1.000
_cell.angle_alpha   90.00
_cell.angle_beta   90.00
_cell.angle_gamma   90.00
#
_symmetry.space_group_name_H-M   'P 1'
#
loop_
_entity.id
_entity.type
_entity.pdbx_description
1 polymer ?
#
loop_
_entity_poly.entity_id
_entity_poly.type
_entity_poly.pdbx_seq_one_letter_code
_entity_poly.pdbx_strand_id
1 'polypeptide(L)'
;MNPTAQRQALVDPLLTGDVIGHLDAQIASAARLLEIVMAQHAAIGERDIDGVLHQVSALQAEFQRRARIEEERARLLARAGASLGLSPAEVTVTRITMLMDPANAQIAQARSGELQRLLAELTRQHALNQALMRQELSFLDHLLNVVEPVGALGYESRGTANAMPAATPPGHHSLDLHA
;
A
#
# COMPACT_ATOMS: atom_id res chain seq x y z
N MET A 1 9.92 49.22 -13.50
CA MET A 1 10.26 47.78 -13.54
C MET A 1 9.18 47.07 -14.34
N ASN A 2 9.57 46.27 -15.34
CA ASN A 2 8.65 45.65 -16.30
C ASN A 2 8.07 44.36 -15.69
N PRO A 3 6.74 44.18 -15.55
CA PRO A 3 6.14 43.02 -14.89
C PRO A 3 6.41 41.69 -15.62
N THR A 4 6.73 41.73 -16.91
CA THR A 4 7.15 40.58 -17.73
C THR A 4 8.52 40.03 -17.33
N ALA A 5 9.45 40.88 -16.89
CA ALA A 5 10.80 40.46 -16.49
C ALA A 5 10.81 39.75 -15.12
N GLN A 6 9.91 40.14 -14.21
CA GLN A 6 9.74 39.45 -12.91
C GLN A 6 9.07 38.07 -13.05
N ARG A 7 8.17 37.90 -14.03
CA ARG A 7 7.50 36.62 -14.29
C ARG A 7 8.44 35.63 -15.01
N GLN A 8 9.34 36.13 -15.87
CA GLN A 8 10.41 35.32 -16.49
C GLN A 8 11.45 34.84 -15.47
N ALA A 9 11.71 35.60 -14.39
CA ALA A 9 12.62 35.19 -13.33
C ALA A 9 12.07 34.07 -12.41
N LEU A 10 10.78 33.76 -12.50
CA LEU A 10 10.13 32.73 -11.67
C LEU A 10 10.08 31.34 -12.35
N VAL A 11 10.29 31.29 -13.67
CA VAL A 11 10.27 30.03 -14.42
C VAL A 11 11.64 29.38 -14.31
N ASP A 12 11.69 28.17 -13.75
CA ASP A 12 12.90 27.35 -13.68
C ASP A 12 12.77 26.18 -14.67
N PRO A 13 13.40 26.26 -15.86
CA PRO A 13 13.28 25.23 -16.89
C PRO A 13 13.87 23.88 -16.46
N LEU A 14 14.91 23.89 -15.63
CA LEU A 14 15.55 22.66 -15.15
C LEU A 14 14.61 21.95 -14.16
N LEU A 15 14.10 22.68 -13.17
CA LEU A 15 13.10 22.14 -12.25
C LEU A 15 11.85 21.65 -13.00
N THR A 16 11.42 22.38 -14.03
CA THR A 16 10.26 22.00 -14.86
C THR A 16 10.48 20.65 -15.53
N GLY A 17 11.62 20.48 -16.21
CA GLY A 17 11.98 19.21 -16.85
C GLY A 17 12.08 18.07 -15.85
N ASP A 18 12.73 18.30 -14.71
CA ASP A 18 12.89 17.31 -13.65
C ASP A 18 11.54 16.85 -13.07
N VAL A 19 10.61 17.78 -12.82
CA VAL A 19 9.28 17.44 -12.29
C VAL A 19 8.46 16.63 -13.29
N ILE A 20 8.47 17.00 -14.57
CA ILE A 20 7.75 16.25 -15.60
C ILE A 20 8.34 14.84 -15.74
N GLY A 21 9.67 14.73 -15.86
CA GLY A 21 10.35 13.43 -15.95
C GLY A 21 10.09 12.55 -14.72
N HIS A 22 10.02 13.15 -13.54
CA HIS A 22 9.68 12.45 -12.31
C HIS A 22 8.22 11.95 -12.30
N LEU A 23 7.26 12.76 -12.76
CA LEU A 23 5.86 12.33 -12.91
C LEU A 23 5.73 11.16 -13.89
N ASP A 24 6.46 11.20 -15.02
CA ASP A 24 6.49 10.10 -15.98
C ASP A 24 7.09 8.82 -15.35
N ALA A 25 8.15 8.95 -14.53
CA ALA A 25 8.74 7.83 -13.80
C ALA A 25 7.77 7.21 -12.77
N GLN A 26 6.97 8.04 -12.10
CA GLN A 26 5.92 7.61 -11.17
C GLN A 26 4.76 6.91 -11.90
N ILE A 27 4.30 7.44 -13.04
CA ILE A 27 3.27 6.84 -13.88
C ILE A 27 3.73 5.46 -14.36
N ALA A 28 4.94 5.36 -14.92
CA ALA A 28 5.49 4.10 -15.39
C ALA A 28 5.61 3.07 -14.25
N SER A 29 5.94 3.51 -13.03
CA SER A 29 5.95 2.65 -11.84
C SER A 29 4.55 2.17 -11.44
N ALA A 30 3.57 3.08 -11.41
CA ALA A 30 2.20 2.74 -11.07
C ALA A 30 1.57 1.79 -12.10
N ALA A 31 1.83 2.00 -13.39
CA ALA A 31 1.38 1.11 -14.46
C ALA A 31 1.96 -0.32 -14.30
N ARG A 32 3.27 -0.44 -14.07
CA ARG A 32 3.89 -1.76 -13.83
C ARG A 32 3.36 -2.46 -12.58
N LEU A 33 3.15 -1.73 -11.48
CA LEU A 33 2.51 -2.33 -10.31
C LEU A 33 1.10 -2.83 -10.61
N LEU A 34 0.33 -2.09 -11.39
CA LEU A 34 -1.00 -2.51 -11.80
C LEU A 34 -0.94 -3.80 -12.63
N GLU A 35 -0.02 -3.87 -13.62
CA GLU A 35 0.22 -5.08 -14.41
C GLU A 35 0.57 -6.30 -13.53
N ILE A 36 1.50 -6.13 -12.58
CA ILE A 36 1.91 -7.19 -11.65
C ILE A 36 0.72 -7.66 -10.80
N VAL A 37 -0.07 -6.74 -10.25
CA VAL A 37 -1.23 -7.07 -9.40
C VAL A 37 -2.33 -7.77 -10.21
N MET A 38 -2.57 -7.36 -11.45
CA MET A 38 -3.51 -8.03 -12.35
C MET A 38 -3.03 -9.43 -12.74
N ALA A 39 -1.73 -9.59 -13.05
CA ALA A 39 -1.15 -10.91 -13.33
C ALA A 39 -1.21 -11.83 -12.10
N GLN A 40 -0.99 -11.28 -10.90
CA GLN A 40 -1.15 -12.02 -9.65
C GLN A 40 -2.60 -12.45 -9.43
N HIS A 41 -3.58 -11.59 -9.75
CA HIS A 41 -5.00 -11.94 -9.68
C HIS A 41 -5.31 -13.18 -10.54
N ALA A 42 -4.86 -13.17 -11.79
CA ALA A 42 -5.04 -14.27 -12.72
C ALA A 42 -4.40 -15.57 -12.20
N ALA A 43 -3.13 -15.49 -11.76
CA ALA A 43 -2.42 -16.65 -11.21
C ALA A 43 -3.11 -17.24 -9.96
N ILE A 44 -3.65 -16.40 -9.07
CA ILE A 44 -4.42 -16.88 -7.92
C ILE A 44 -5.70 -17.58 -8.39
N GLY A 45 -6.43 -16.98 -9.34
CA GLY A 45 -7.65 -17.59 -9.89
C GLY A 45 -7.42 -18.93 -10.58
N GLU A 46 -6.26 -19.10 -11.21
CA GLU A 46 -5.83 -20.34 -11.87
C GLU A 46 -5.13 -21.32 -10.92
N ARG A 47 -4.92 -20.93 -9.66
CA ARG A 47 -4.14 -21.69 -8.65
C ARG A 47 -2.71 -21.99 -9.09
N ASP A 48 -2.13 -21.11 -9.90
CA ASP A 48 -0.76 -21.17 -10.36
C ASP A 48 0.20 -20.61 -9.28
N ILE A 49 0.73 -21.50 -8.45
CA ILE A 49 1.64 -21.14 -7.36
C ILE A 49 2.94 -20.53 -7.89
N ASP A 50 3.49 -21.08 -8.98
CA ASP A 50 4.73 -20.60 -9.57
C ASP A 50 4.55 -19.20 -10.16
N GLY A 51 3.42 -18.97 -10.84
CA GLY A 51 3.01 -17.66 -11.30
C GLY A 51 2.89 -16.65 -10.16
N VAL A 52 2.26 -17.01 -9.04
CA VAL A 52 2.15 -16.14 -7.87
C VAL A 52 3.53 -15.78 -7.30
N LEU A 53 4.44 -16.75 -7.15
CA LEU A 53 5.80 -16.50 -6.66
C LEU A 53 6.61 -15.61 -7.60
N HIS A 54 6.44 -15.79 -8.92
CA HIS A 54 7.04 -14.92 -9.92
C HIS A 54 6.56 -13.46 -9.76
N GLN A 55 5.24 -13.25 -9.59
CA GLN A 55 4.69 -11.91 -9.40
C GLN A 55 5.13 -11.27 -8.07
N VAL A 56 5.31 -12.04 -7.01
CA VAL A 56 5.88 -11.53 -5.74
C VAL A 56 7.29 -11.01 -5.95
N SER A 57 8.11 -11.74 -6.71
CA SER A 57 9.49 -11.31 -7.03
C SER A 57 9.50 -10.04 -7.88
N ALA A 58 8.62 -9.94 -8.87
CA ALA A 58 8.45 -8.73 -9.68
C ALA A 58 8.00 -7.53 -8.84
N LEU A 59 7.07 -7.75 -7.89
CA LEU A 59 6.60 -6.72 -6.97
C LEU A 59 7.73 -6.19 -6.08
N GLN A 60 8.59 -7.07 -5.55
CA GLN A 60 9.76 -6.68 -4.75
C GLN A 60 10.73 -5.82 -5.56
N ALA A 61 11.01 -6.17 -6.81
CA ALA A 61 11.86 -5.38 -7.70
C ALA A 61 11.27 -3.98 -7.94
N GLU A 62 9.95 -3.88 -8.15
CA GLU A 62 9.30 -2.58 -8.35
C GLU A 62 9.30 -1.73 -7.06
N PHE A 63 9.21 -2.33 -5.86
CA PHE A 63 9.38 -1.59 -4.60
C PHE A 63 10.78 -0.99 -4.44
N GLN A 64 11.83 -1.72 -4.85
CA GLN A 64 13.19 -1.17 -4.85
C GLN A 64 13.33 0.00 -5.83
N ARG A 65 12.71 -0.10 -7.01
CA ARG A 65 12.65 1.02 -7.96
C ARG A 65 11.92 2.22 -7.36
N ARG A 66 10.79 2.00 -6.69
CA ARG A 66 10.00 3.06 -6.04
C ARG A 66 10.74 3.79 -4.94
N ALA A 67 11.61 3.11 -4.18
CA ALA A 67 12.44 3.78 -3.17
C ALA A 67 13.29 4.90 -3.80
N ARG A 68 13.92 4.63 -4.96
CA ARG A 68 14.72 5.64 -5.69
C ARG A 68 13.87 6.80 -6.20
N ILE A 69 12.65 6.50 -6.67
CA ILE A 69 11.70 7.53 -7.10
C ILE A 69 11.33 8.41 -5.89
N GLU A 70 11.05 7.84 -4.72
CA GLU A 70 10.68 8.64 -3.55
C GLU A 70 11.84 9.52 -3.04
N GLU A 71 13.08 9.03 -3.12
CA GLU A 71 14.26 9.86 -2.84
C GLU A 71 14.38 11.06 -3.79
N GLU A 72 14.15 10.83 -5.09
CA GLU A 72 14.14 11.91 -6.09
C GLU A 72 12.99 12.90 -5.84
N ARG A 73 11.81 12.39 -5.49
CA ARG A 73 10.65 13.21 -5.12
C ARG A 73 10.99 14.15 -3.97
N ALA A 74 11.60 13.64 -2.91
CA ALA A 74 12.02 14.45 -1.76
C ALA A 74 13.00 15.57 -2.16
N ARG A 75 13.96 15.27 -3.04
CA ARG A 75 14.91 16.28 -3.57
C ARG A 75 14.20 17.35 -4.41
N LEU A 76 13.24 16.97 -5.25
CA LEU A 76 12.47 17.91 -6.08
C LEU A 76 11.56 18.80 -5.25
N LEU A 77 10.88 18.23 -4.25
CA LEU A 77 10.05 19.01 -3.32
C LEU A 77 10.88 19.98 -2.49
N ALA A 78 12.10 19.60 -2.08
CA ALA A 78 13.01 20.50 -1.38
C ALA A 78 13.44 21.69 -2.26
N ARG A 79 13.82 21.44 -3.52
CA ARG A 79 14.16 22.49 -4.48
C ARG A 79 12.98 23.41 -4.78
N ALA A 80 11.82 22.84 -5.09
CA ALA A 80 10.61 23.61 -5.35
C ALA A 80 10.17 24.43 -4.12
N GLY A 81 10.29 23.86 -2.92
CA GLY A 81 10.01 24.56 -1.67
C GLY A 81 10.92 25.78 -1.48
N ALA A 82 12.23 25.62 -1.73
CA ALA A 82 13.17 26.73 -1.69
C ALA A 82 12.81 27.85 -2.70
N SER A 83 12.42 27.49 -3.92
CA SER A 83 11.99 28.46 -4.95
C SER A 83 10.65 29.15 -4.62
N LEU A 84 9.76 28.48 -3.88
CA LEU A 84 8.45 29.02 -3.49
C LEU A 84 8.45 29.69 -2.12
N GLY A 85 9.54 29.61 -1.35
CA GLY A 85 9.57 30.04 0.05
C GLY A 85 8.67 29.21 0.97
N LEU A 86 8.49 27.93 0.66
CA LEU A 86 7.62 26.99 1.40
C LEU A 86 8.43 25.83 1.96
N SER A 87 7.89 25.17 3.00
CA SER A 87 8.44 23.89 3.42
C SER A 87 8.15 22.80 2.37
N PRO A 88 9.01 21.77 2.20
CA PRO A 88 8.81 20.72 1.21
C PRO A 88 7.48 19.96 1.37
N ALA A 89 6.96 19.88 2.59
CA ALA A 89 5.69 19.22 2.91
C ALA A 89 4.47 20.01 2.41
N GLU A 90 4.60 21.31 2.22
CA GLU A 90 3.53 22.20 1.75
C GLU A 90 3.54 22.39 0.23
N VAL A 91 4.50 21.76 -0.46
CA VAL A 91 4.64 21.83 -1.91
C VAL A 91 3.65 20.85 -2.54
N THR A 92 2.71 21.40 -3.30
CA THR A 92 1.73 20.63 -4.08
C THR A 92 2.01 20.79 -5.57
N VAL A 93 1.50 19.87 -6.41
CA VAL A 93 1.60 19.99 -7.88
C VAL A 93 1.04 21.34 -8.34
N THR A 94 -0.10 21.78 -7.79
CA THR A 94 -0.69 23.09 -8.09
C THR A 94 0.28 24.23 -7.80
N ARG A 95 1.04 24.17 -6.69
CA ARG A 95 2.03 25.20 -6.34
C ARG A 95 3.27 25.13 -7.23
N ILE A 96 3.77 23.92 -7.53
CA ILE A 96 4.90 23.73 -8.44
C ILE A 96 4.58 24.27 -9.84
N THR A 97 3.33 24.15 -10.31
CA THR A 97 2.95 24.67 -11.63
C THR A 97 3.03 26.19 -11.75
N MET A 98 3.14 26.93 -10.63
CA MET A 98 3.41 28.37 -10.65
C MET A 98 4.85 28.70 -11.06
N LEU A 99 5.78 27.75 -10.96
CA LEU A 99 7.19 27.87 -11.38
C LEU A 99 7.41 27.43 -12.84
N MET A 100 6.35 27.09 -13.56
CA MET A 100 6.39 26.56 -14.92
C MET A 100 5.74 27.56 -15.88
N ASP A 101 6.13 27.51 -17.15
CA ASP A 101 5.33 28.15 -18.19
C ASP A 101 3.97 27.44 -18.35
N PRO A 102 2.95 28.11 -18.93
CA PRO A 102 1.60 27.55 -19.01
C PRO A 102 1.48 26.21 -19.75
N ALA A 103 2.34 25.94 -20.75
CA ALA A 103 2.28 24.69 -21.50
C ALA A 103 2.78 23.53 -20.63
N ASN A 104 3.93 23.72 -19.97
CA ASN A 104 4.48 22.72 -19.06
C ASN A 104 3.62 22.52 -17.81
N ALA A 105 2.98 23.58 -17.31
CA ALA A 105 2.02 23.49 -16.21
C ALA A 105 0.84 22.56 -16.54
N GLN A 106 0.29 22.67 -17.76
CA GLN A 106 -0.79 21.78 -18.22
C GLN A 106 -0.32 20.32 -18.34
N ILE A 107 0.89 20.09 -18.85
CA ILE A 107 1.48 18.75 -18.93
C ILE A 107 1.61 18.14 -17.53
N ALA A 108 2.19 18.87 -16.57
CA ALA A 108 2.35 18.41 -15.20
C ALA A 108 1.00 18.09 -14.53
N GLN A 109 -0.03 18.92 -14.75
CA GLN A 109 -1.38 18.66 -14.25
C GLN A 109 -2.00 17.40 -14.86
N ALA A 110 -1.91 17.23 -16.18
CA ALA A 110 -2.41 16.06 -16.87
C ALA A 110 -1.75 14.77 -16.36
N ARG A 111 -0.41 14.79 -16.22
CA ARG A 111 0.36 13.66 -15.68
C ARG A 111 0.03 13.34 -14.23
N SER A 112 -0.14 14.37 -13.39
CA SER A 112 -0.60 14.17 -12.01
C SER A 112 -2.00 13.53 -11.96
N GLY A 113 -2.92 13.94 -12.84
CA GLY A 113 -4.25 13.33 -12.94
C GLY A 113 -4.19 11.86 -13.40
N GLU A 114 -3.34 11.56 -14.37
CA GLU A 114 -3.08 10.20 -14.84
C GLU A 114 -2.52 9.30 -13.73
N LEU A 115 -1.53 9.80 -12.97
CA LEU A 115 -0.98 9.09 -11.83
C LEU A 115 -2.04 8.79 -10.76
N GLN A 116 -2.87 9.78 -10.41
CA GLN A 116 -3.95 9.60 -9.43
C GLN A 116 -4.94 8.53 -9.89
N ARG A 117 -5.31 8.52 -11.17
CA ARG A 117 -6.17 7.50 -11.76
C ARG A 117 -5.55 6.11 -11.65
N LEU A 118 -4.27 5.95 -11.97
CA LEU A 118 -3.55 4.68 -11.86
C LEU A 118 -3.47 4.18 -10.41
N LEU A 119 -3.19 5.07 -9.45
CA LEU A 119 -3.14 4.70 -8.03
C LEU A 119 -4.50 4.27 -7.48
N ALA A 120 -5.58 4.92 -7.92
CA ALA A 120 -6.94 4.51 -7.57
C ALA A 120 -7.28 3.12 -8.13
N GLU A 121 -6.87 2.84 -9.37
CA GLU A 121 -7.01 1.51 -9.98
C GLU A 121 -6.22 0.45 -9.21
N LEU A 122 -4.94 0.71 -8.93
CA LEU A 122 -4.07 -0.20 -8.19
C LEU A 122 -4.65 -0.56 -6.81
N THR A 123 -5.18 0.43 -6.10
CA THR A 123 -5.82 0.22 -4.79
C THR A 123 -7.03 -0.70 -4.91
N ARG A 124 -7.85 -0.52 -5.95
CA ARG A 124 -9.01 -1.37 -6.22
C ARG A 124 -8.59 -2.81 -6.52
N GLN A 125 -7.62 -3.01 -7.41
CA GLN A 125 -7.14 -4.35 -7.77
C GLN A 125 -6.51 -5.08 -6.58
N HIS A 126 -5.73 -4.37 -5.75
CA HIS A 126 -5.16 -4.96 -4.55
C HIS A 126 -6.24 -5.42 -3.56
N ALA A 127 -7.32 -4.63 -3.39
CA ALA A 127 -8.46 -5.04 -2.56
C ALA A 127 -9.17 -6.30 -3.10
N LEU A 128 -9.33 -6.42 -4.43
CA LEU A 128 -9.88 -7.61 -5.06
C LEU A 128 -8.99 -8.85 -4.84
N ASN A 129 -7.68 -8.72 -4.97
CA ASN A 129 -6.74 -9.82 -4.70
C ASN A 129 -6.81 -10.27 -3.24
N GLN A 130 -6.87 -9.33 -2.30
CA GLN A 130 -7.04 -9.67 -0.88
C GLN A 130 -8.34 -10.41 -0.61
N ALA A 131 -9.44 -10.02 -1.26
CA ALA A 131 -10.72 -10.71 -1.12
C ALA A 131 -10.65 -12.15 -1.68
N LEU A 132 -10.06 -12.33 -2.86
CA LEU A 132 -9.89 -13.65 -3.49
C LEU A 132 -9.03 -14.59 -2.64
N MET A 133 -7.89 -14.12 -2.12
CA MET A 133 -7.03 -14.93 -1.25
C MET A 133 -7.75 -15.36 0.04
N ARG A 134 -8.56 -14.48 0.64
CA ARG A 134 -9.38 -14.83 1.81
C ARG A 134 -10.43 -15.89 1.47
N GLN A 135 -11.05 -15.80 0.29
CA GLN A 135 -12.02 -16.78 -0.18
C GLN A 135 -11.38 -18.16 -0.39
N GLU A 136 -10.24 -18.24 -1.07
CA GLU A 136 -9.54 -19.51 -1.29
C GLU A 136 -9.08 -20.14 0.04
N LEU A 137 -8.58 -19.34 0.98
CA LEU A 137 -8.22 -19.84 2.32
C LEU A 137 -9.44 -20.38 3.09
N SER A 138 -10.57 -19.67 3.06
CA SER A 138 -11.80 -20.12 3.70
C SER A 138 -12.34 -21.40 3.06
N PHE A 139 -12.20 -21.55 1.73
CA PHE A 139 -12.58 -22.76 1.02
C PHE A 139 -11.68 -23.94 1.40
N LEU A 140 -10.36 -23.74 1.47
CA LEU A 140 -9.41 -24.77 1.91
C LEU A 140 -9.68 -25.20 3.36
N ASP A 141 -9.91 -24.25 4.26
CA ASP A 141 -10.28 -24.53 5.66
C ASP A 141 -11.58 -25.35 5.73
N HIS A 142 -12.58 -24.99 4.92
CA HIS A 142 -13.81 -25.79 4.82
C HIS A 142 -13.55 -27.21 4.30
N LEU A 143 -12.74 -27.37 3.26
CA LEU A 143 -12.38 -28.69 2.73
C LEU A 143 -11.61 -29.52 3.75
N LEU A 144 -10.67 -28.93 4.51
CA LEU A 144 -9.94 -29.62 5.58
C LEU A 144 -10.89 -30.09 6.68
N ASN A 145 -11.81 -29.23 7.12
CA ASN A 145 -12.82 -29.57 8.12
C ASN A 145 -13.82 -30.64 7.63
N VAL A 146 -14.06 -30.75 6.32
CA VAL A 146 -14.92 -31.79 5.71
C VAL A 146 -14.16 -33.11 5.52
N VAL A 147 -12.87 -33.04 5.20
CA VAL A 147 -11.98 -34.21 5.03
C VAL A 147 -11.54 -34.79 6.38
N GLU A 148 -11.61 -34.00 7.46
CA GLU A 148 -11.36 -34.42 8.83
C GLU A 148 -12.71 -34.64 9.58
N PRO A 149 -13.40 -35.78 9.41
CA PRO A 149 -14.47 -36.13 10.31
C PRO A 149 -13.86 -36.43 11.69
N VAL A 150 -14.21 -35.58 12.66
CA VAL A 150 -14.10 -35.84 14.09
C VAL A 150 -14.62 -37.25 14.38
N GLY A 151 -13.72 -38.24 14.50
CA GLY A 151 -14.15 -39.61 14.81
C GLY A 151 -13.20 -40.80 14.60
N ALA A 152 -11.95 -40.65 14.15
CA ALA A 152 -11.11 -41.85 13.87
C ALA A 152 -9.65 -41.80 14.33
N LEU A 153 -9.31 -40.97 15.31
CA LEU A 153 -8.12 -41.19 16.15
C LEU A 153 -8.55 -41.29 17.62
N GLY A 154 -9.47 -42.21 17.87
CA GLY A 154 -9.67 -42.77 19.21
C GLY A 154 -8.51 -43.68 19.56
N TYR A 155 -7.37 -43.09 19.92
CA TYR A 155 -6.42 -43.73 20.83
C TYR A 155 -6.03 -42.69 21.88
N GLU A 156 -6.51 -42.95 23.10
CA GLU A 156 -6.01 -42.42 24.37
C GLU A 156 -6.53 -41.06 24.88
N SER A 157 -7.67 -41.10 25.57
CA SER A 157 -7.77 -40.47 26.90
C SER A 157 -8.89 -41.09 27.74
N ARG A 158 -8.90 -42.43 27.81
CA ARG A 158 -9.68 -43.14 28.81
C ARG A 158 -8.74 -43.99 29.65
N GLY A 159 -7.98 -43.31 30.50
CA GLY A 159 -7.06 -43.93 31.43
C GLY A 159 -6.59 -42.96 32.50
N THR A 160 -7.33 -42.91 33.61
CA THR A 160 -6.91 -42.45 34.96
C THR A 160 -6.71 -40.92 35.13
N ALA A 161 -7.20 -40.22 36.16
CA ALA A 161 -7.73 -40.60 37.47
C ALA A 161 -8.63 -39.48 38.05
N ASN A 162 -9.59 -39.87 38.89
CA ASN A 162 -10.24 -39.12 39.99
C ASN A 162 -10.30 -37.58 39.95
N ALA A 163 -11.52 -37.04 39.82
CA ALA A 163 -11.92 -35.87 40.59
C ALA A 163 -13.38 -36.05 41.05
N MET A 164 -13.54 -36.24 42.36
CA MET A 164 -14.82 -36.29 43.06
C MET A 164 -15.65 -35.01 42.84
N PRO A 165 -16.98 -35.09 43.03
CA PRO A 165 -17.88 -33.96 42.85
C PRO A 165 -17.71 -32.87 43.93
N ALA A 166 -17.83 -31.63 43.44
CA ALA A 166 -17.93 -30.33 44.09
C ALA A 166 -18.32 -30.29 45.60
N ALA A 167 -17.50 -29.57 46.36
CA ALA A 167 -17.93 -28.92 47.60
C ALA A 167 -18.23 -27.43 47.32
N THR A 168 -19.43 -27.01 47.70
CA THR A 168 -19.99 -25.66 47.61
C THR A 168 -19.22 -24.66 48.50
N PRO A 169 -18.92 -23.43 48.06
CA PRO A 169 -18.54 -22.36 48.98
C PRO A 169 -19.79 -21.56 49.40
N PRO A 170 -20.11 -21.45 50.71
CA PRO A 170 -20.96 -20.39 51.20
C PRO A 170 -20.12 -19.23 51.75
N GLY A 171 -20.50 -18.02 51.35
CA GLY A 171 -20.74 -16.90 52.28
C GLY A 171 -19.53 -16.17 52.87
N HIS A 172 -19.38 -14.92 52.41
CA HIS A 172 -19.06 -13.69 53.16
C HIS A 172 -18.31 -13.80 54.49
N HIS A 173 -17.18 -13.09 54.59
CA HIS A 173 -16.96 -12.12 55.67
C HIS A 173 -16.06 -10.98 55.18
N SER A 174 -16.64 -9.78 55.15
CA SER A 174 -15.92 -8.52 55.32
C SER A 174 -15.20 -8.52 56.67
N LEU A 175 -14.02 -7.90 56.76
CA LEU A 175 -13.69 -6.95 57.83
C LEU A 175 -12.40 -6.22 57.49
N ASP A 176 -12.54 -4.89 57.39
CA ASP A 176 -11.51 -3.88 57.54
C ASP A 176 -10.65 -4.11 58.81
N LEU A 177 -9.41 -3.60 58.78
CA LEU A 177 -8.93 -2.49 59.64
C LEU A 177 -7.39 -2.56 59.82
N HIS A 178 -6.74 -1.42 59.50
CA HIS A 178 -5.53 -0.81 60.09
C HIS A 178 -4.22 -1.64 60.17
N ALA A 179 -3.03 -1.09 59.95
CA ALA A 179 -2.51 0.27 60.13
C ALA A 179 -1.36 0.58 59.16
#